data_AF-A0A916ZG22-F1
#
_entry.id   AF-A0A916ZG22-F1
#
_cell.length_a   1.000
_cell.length_b   1.000
_cell.length_c   1.000
_cell.angle_alpha   90.00
_cell.angle_beta   90.00
_cell.angle_gamma   90.00
#
_symmetry.space_group_name_H-M   'P 1'
#
loop_
_entity.id
_entity.type
_entity.pdbx_description
1 polymer ?
#
loop_
_entity_poly.entity_id
_entity_poly.type
_entity_poly.pdbx_seq_one_letter_code
_entity_poly.pdbx_strand_id
1 'polypeptide(L)' 'MKIYVILSFNEDGMENVYAGTDEEKALSLKPDDFDNCDALFVEIWEDGEKTDDYRLE' A
#
# COMPACT_ATOMS: atom_id res chain seq x y z
N MET A 1 13.08 11.54 -2.16
CA MET A 1 13.05 10.31 -1.29
C MET A 1 11.73 9.60 -1.53
N LYS A 2 11.75 8.30 -1.85
CA LYS A 2 10.52 7.54 -2.16
C LYS A 2 9.91 6.90 -0.92
N ILE A 3 8.57 6.99 -0.80
CA ILE A 3 7.77 6.36 0.24
C ILE A 3 6.69 5.51 -0.45
N TYR A 4 6.55 4.28 0.02
CA TYR A 4 5.51 3.35 -0.38
C TYR A 4 4.47 3.29 0.73
N VAL A 5 3.23 3.66 0.41
CA VAL A 5 2.08 3.56 1.31
C VAL A 5 1.18 2.44 0.82
N ILE A 6 0.88 1.49 1.68
CA ILE A 6 0.06 0.33 1.34
C ILE A 6 -1.28 0.49 2.03
N LEU A 7 -2.33 0.40 1.24
CA LEU A 7 -3.71 0.61 1.63
C LEU A 7 -4.44 -0.73 1.54
N SER A 8 -5.00 -1.18 2.66
CA SER A 8 -5.97 -2.27 2.69
C SER A 8 -7.34 -1.74 2.35
N PHE A 9 -7.99 -2.39 1.38
CA PHE A 9 -9.36 -2.11 0.99
C PHE A 9 -10.29 -3.21 1.52
N ASN A 10 -11.38 -2.80 2.15
CA ASN A 10 -12.42 -3.68 2.65
C ASN A 10 -13.80 -3.00 2.70
N GLU A 11 -14.79 -3.67 3.30
CA GLU A 11 -16.16 -3.15 3.42
C GLU A 11 -16.27 -1.82 4.19
N ASP A 12 -15.32 -1.55 5.10
CA ASP A 12 -15.28 -0.34 5.92
C ASP A 12 -14.52 0.81 5.23
N GLY A 13 -13.77 0.53 4.16
CA GLY A 13 -13.10 1.52 3.33
C GLY A 13 -11.64 1.20 3.05
N MET A 14 -10.78 2.21 3.16
CA MET A 14 -9.34 2.13 2.90
C MET A 14 -8.56 2.46 4.17
N GLU A 15 -7.64 1.58 4.57
CA GLU A 15 -6.79 1.76 5.75
C GLU A 15 -5.31 1.61 5.42
N ASN A 16 -4.46 2.49 5.98
CA ASN A 16 -3.01 2.38 5.80
C ASN A 16 -2.46 1.22 6.64
N VAL A 17 -1.93 0.19 5.98
CA VAL A 17 -1.32 -0.98 6.66
C VAL A 17 0.20 -0.95 6.65
N TYR A 18 0.81 -0.15 5.77
CA TYR A 18 2.24 0.10 5.76
C TYR A 18 2.56 1.48 5.18
N ALA A 19 3.59 2.14 5.73
CA ALA A 19 4.19 3.34 5.17
C ALA A 19 5.70 3.32 5.43
N GLY A 20 6.51 3.30 4.38
CA GLY A 20 7.96 3.21 4.54
C GLY A 20 8.73 3.31 3.24
N THR A 21 10.06 3.24 3.32
CA THR A 21 10.96 3.38 2.17
C THR A 21 11.48 2.04 1.65
N ASP A 22 11.12 0.92 2.29
CA ASP A 22 11.48 -0.43 1.85
C ASP A 22 10.48 -0.92 0.80
N GLU A 23 10.93 -0.88 -0.47
CA GLU A 23 10.15 -1.28 -1.65
C GLU A 23 9.89 -2.79 -1.67
N GLU A 24 10.90 -3.60 -1.39
CA GLU A 24 10.79 -5.07 -1.46
C GLU A 24 9.76 -5.56 -0.42
N LYS A 25 9.79 -4.98 0.78
CA LYS A 25 8.76 -5.25 1.78
C LYS A 25 7.38 -4.75 1.33
N ALA A 26 7.27 -3.52 0.83
CA ALA A 26 5.99 -2.95 0.42
C ALA A 26 5.30 -3.80 -0.66
N LEU A 27 6.06 -4.20 -1.68
CA LEU A 27 5.55 -4.93 -2.85
C LEU A 27 5.41 -6.44 -2.62
N SER A 28 5.89 -6.97 -1.49
CA SER A 28 5.70 -8.38 -1.13
C SER A 28 4.46 -8.64 -0.27
N LEU A 29 3.81 -7.59 0.23
CA LEU A 29 2.58 -7.70 1.00
C LEU A 29 1.42 -8.19 0.14
N LYS A 30 0.56 -9.02 0.73
CA LYS A 30 -0.60 -9.61 0.09
C LYS A 30 -1.86 -9.33 0.91
N PRO A 31 -3.05 -9.31 0.28
CA PRO A 31 -4.31 -9.18 1.01
C PRO A 31 -4.44 -10.21 2.15
N ASP A 32 -3.99 -11.45 1.92
CA ASP A 32 -4.02 -12.55 2.89
C ASP A 32 -3.16 -12.31 4.16
N ASP A 33 -2.27 -11.31 4.16
CA ASP A 33 -1.48 -10.93 5.32
C ASP A 33 -2.28 -10.09 6.34
N PHE A 34 -3.50 -9.65 5.98
CA PHE A 34 -4.34 -8.75 6.77
C PHE A 34 -5.75 -9.32 6.96
N ASP A 35 -6.28 -9.19 8.18
CA ASP A 35 -7.66 -9.57 8.47
C ASP A 35 -8.64 -8.63 7.74
N ASN A 36 -9.72 -9.20 7.18
CA ASN A 36 -10.75 -8.46 6.44
C ASN A 36 -10.15 -7.53 5.37
N CYS A 37 -9.30 -8.06 4.48
CA CYS A 37 -8.71 -7.30 3.39
C CYS A 37 -9.08 -7.93 2.04
N ASP A 38 -9.85 -7.21 1.23
CA ASP A 38 -10.28 -7.67 -0.10
C ASP A 38 -9.25 -7.35 -1.19
N ALA A 39 -8.49 -6.26 -1.03
CA ALA A 39 -7.45 -5.86 -1.95
C ALA A 39 -6.40 -4.95 -1.29
N LEU A 40 -5.19 -4.95 -1.83
CA LEU A 40 -4.16 -3.97 -1.48
C LEU A 40 -3.92 -3.01 -2.63
N PHE A 41 -3.67 -1.75 -2.29
CA PHE A 41 -3.18 -0.73 -3.20
C PHE A 41 -1.87 -0.17 -2.67
N VAL A 42 -0.97 0.21 -3.57
CA VAL A 42 0.23 0.95 -3.25
C VAL A 42 0.12 2.36 -3.80
N GLU A 43 0.48 3.34 -3.00
CA GLU A 43 0.78 4.70 -3.46
C GLU A 43 2.29 4.94 -3.34
N ILE A 44 2.88 5.47 -4.40
CA ILE A 44 4.28 5.86 -4.44
C ILE A 44 4.35 7.37 -4.33
N TRP A 45 5.06 7.84 -3.32
CA TRP A 45 5.26 9.26 -3.03
C TRP A 45 6.73 9.63 -3.18
N GLU A 46 7.03 10.71 -3.87
CA GLU A 46 8.38 11.25 -4.03
C GLU A 46 8.37 12.77 -3.82
N ASP A 47 9.28 13.25 -2.98
CA ASP A 47 9.48 14.67 -2.68
C ASP A 47 8.21 15.42 -2.21
N GLY A 48 7.31 14.69 -1.54
CA GLY A 48 6.08 15.22 -0.96
C GLY A 48 4.86 15.15 -1.88
N GLU A 49 5.02 14.65 -3.10
CA GLU A 49 3.93 14.49 -4.06
C GLU A 49 3.71 13.01 -4.39
N LYS A 50 2.45 12.63 -4.63
CA LYS A 50 2.12 11.29 -5.11
C LYS A 50 2.48 11.18 -6.59
N THR A 51 3.34 10.24 -6.93
CA THR A 51 3.82 10.03 -8.30
C THR A 51 3.14 8.88 -9.02
N ASP A 52 2.65 7.87 -8.28
CA ASP A 52 2.00 6.70 -8.85
C ASP A 52 1.07 6.02 -7.83
N ASP A 53 0.08 5.27 -8.32
CA ASP A 53 -0.71 4.33 -7.53
C ASP A 53 -1.27 3.19 -8.36
N TYR A 54 -1.26 1.99 -7.79
CA TYR A 54 -1.80 0.79 -8.44
C TYR A 54 -2.19 -0.28 -7.42
N ARG A 55 -2.97 -1.26 -7.89
CA ARG A 55 -3.37 -2.43 -7.09
C ARG A 55 -2.23 -3.46 -7.06
N LEU A 56 -1.95 -4.02 -5.89
CA LEU A 56 -1.02 -5.15 -5.73
C LEU A 56 -1.71 -6.49 -6.06
N GLU A 57 -0.96 -7.40 -6.68
CA GLU A 57 -1.42 -8.74 -7.11
C GLU A 57 -1.16 -9.85 -6.08
#